data_AF-A0A397ZRD7-F1
#
_entry.id   AF-A0A397ZRD7-F1
#
_cell.length_a   1.000
_cell.length_b   1.000
_cell.length_c   1.000
_cell.angle_alpha   90.00
_cell.angle_beta   90.00
_cell.angle_gamma   90.00
#
_symmetry.space_group_name_H-M   'P 1'
#
loop_
_entity.id
_entity.type
_entity.pdbx_description
1 polymer ?
#
loop_
_entity_poly.entity_id
_entity_poly.type
_entity_poly.pdbx_seq_one_letter_code
_entity_poly.pdbx_strand_id
1 'polypeptide(L)'
;MSGDDDEPSYGSGDEVNITDGHNKRIPPATPSSAASGPTRKRSRKACGDAIVEAMLEIAAASKMRAAALANNGDRFSISKCIRALDDLQGVDQQTYFVALDLFENPSSREIFISLKYEKRLKWLQGKCRAL
;
A
#
# COMPACT_ATOMS: atom_id res chain seq x y z
N MET A 1 33.36 -25.94 16.58
CA MET A 1 32.85 -25.21 17.76
C MET A 1 33.78 -24.04 18.03
N SER A 2 33.40 -22.86 17.55
CA SER A 2 33.86 -21.49 17.89
C SER A 2 32.76 -20.60 17.30
N GLY A 3 31.93 -19.87 18.08
CA GLY A 3 32.28 -18.59 18.74
C GLY A 3 32.59 -17.57 17.64
N ASP A 4 31.81 -16.50 17.39
CA ASP A 4 31.45 -15.44 18.33
C ASP A 4 30.15 -14.69 17.93
N ASP A 5 29.45 -14.19 18.95
CA ASP A 5 28.24 -13.36 18.96
C ASP A 5 28.54 -11.84 18.90
N ASP A 6 27.53 -11.08 18.43
CA ASP A 6 27.14 -9.68 18.76
C ASP A 6 28.16 -8.53 18.89
N GLU A 7 28.05 -7.51 18.01
CA GLU A 7 28.19 -6.08 18.39
C GLU A 7 27.59 -5.12 17.35
N PRO A 8 26.42 -4.49 17.60
CA PRO A 8 26.04 -3.25 16.92
C PRO A 8 26.47 -2.01 17.73
N SER A 9 27.32 -1.23 17.08
CA SER A 9 27.98 -0.01 17.54
C SER A 9 27.04 1.12 18.02
N TYR A 10 27.39 1.64 19.19
CA TYR A 10 27.05 2.94 19.83
C TYR A 10 26.74 4.06 18.81
N GLY A 11 25.70 4.89 18.95
CA GLY A 11 25.43 5.79 20.07
C GLY A 11 25.38 7.23 19.52
N SER A 12 24.19 7.83 19.40
CA SER A 12 24.01 9.23 19.00
C SER A 12 23.23 9.95 20.09
N GLY A 13 23.98 10.58 21.00
CA GLY A 13 23.44 11.51 21.97
C GLY A 13 23.45 12.91 21.37
N ASP A 14 22.27 13.52 21.27
CA ASP A 14 22.13 14.95 21.00
C ASP A 14 21.37 15.58 22.18
N GLU A 15 22.11 15.94 23.23
CA GLU A 15 21.66 16.88 24.25
C GLU A 15 21.72 18.31 23.69
N VAL A 16 20.56 18.91 23.43
CA VAL A 16 20.46 20.36 23.16
C VAL A 16 19.98 21.07 24.42
N ASN A 17 20.96 21.54 25.20
CA ASN A 17 20.77 22.54 26.23
C ASN A 17 20.44 23.89 25.57
N ILE A 18 19.19 24.35 25.68
CA ILE A 18 18.81 25.71 25.32
C ILE A 18 18.59 26.48 26.62
N THR A 19 19.62 27.23 27.00
CA THR A 19 19.51 28.36 27.91
C THR A 19 18.71 29.47 27.21
N ASP A 20 17.59 29.92 27.77
CA ASP A 20 17.18 31.31 27.60
C ASP A 20 16.64 31.86 28.91
N GLY A 21 17.43 32.77 29.49
CA GLY A 21 17.07 33.51 30.67
C GLY A 21 16.08 34.60 30.31
N HIS A 22 14.87 34.51 30.84
CA HIS A 22 13.91 35.61 30.78
C HIS A 22 13.50 36.05 32.19
N ASN A 23 14.19 37.07 32.67
CA ASN A 23 13.91 37.84 33.87
C ASN A 23 12.52 38.48 33.81
N LYS A 24 11.54 37.96 34.57
CA LYS A 24 10.28 38.69 34.85
C LYS A 24 9.86 38.51 36.31
N ARG A 25 10.28 39.51 37.09
CA ARG A 25 9.57 40.18 38.21
C ARG A 25 8.34 39.47 38.76
N ILE A 26 8.42 39.15 40.06
CA ILE A 26 7.31 38.85 40.97
C ILE A 26 6.27 39.98 40.95
N PRO A 27 4.96 39.65 40.98
CA PRO A 27 4.00 40.41 41.78
C PRO A 27 3.22 39.54 42.79
N PRO A 28 2.64 40.16 43.85
CA PRO A 28 2.37 39.51 45.13
C PRO A 28 0.96 38.89 45.29
N ALA A 29 0.88 38.04 46.32
CA ALA A 29 -0.24 37.47 47.09
C ALA A 29 -1.72 37.83 46.76
N THR A 30 -2.49 36.76 46.47
CA THR A 30 -3.84 36.31 46.93
C THR A 30 -4.95 37.33 47.31
N PRO A 31 -6.25 37.01 47.08
CA PRO A 31 -6.97 36.18 48.06
C PRO A 31 -7.88 35.08 47.46
N SER A 32 -8.06 34.04 48.27
CA SER A 32 -8.93 32.87 48.07
C SER A 32 -10.40 33.21 47.88
N SER A 33 -11.08 32.44 47.03
CA SER A 33 -12.47 32.03 47.28
C SER A 33 -12.73 30.66 46.64
N ALA A 34 -13.00 29.70 47.51
CA ALA A 34 -13.49 28.38 47.16
C ALA A 34 -14.93 28.49 46.64
N ALA A 35 -15.20 27.93 45.47
CA ALA A 35 -16.54 27.55 45.04
C ALA A 35 -16.45 26.34 44.10
N SER A 36 -16.66 25.17 44.68
CA SER A 36 -17.56 24.09 44.23
C SER A 36 -17.95 24.07 42.74
N GLY A 37 -17.71 22.94 42.07
CA GLY A 37 -17.81 22.72 40.62
C GLY A 37 -19.18 22.97 39.95
N PRO A 38 -19.27 22.67 38.64
CA PRO A 38 -19.32 21.28 38.22
C PRO A 38 -18.22 20.94 37.22
N THR A 39 -17.39 19.96 37.56
CA THR A 39 -16.64 19.21 36.55
C THR A 39 -17.69 18.50 35.68
N ARG A 40 -18.01 19.10 34.53
CA ARG A 40 -18.74 18.40 33.47
C ARG A 40 -17.90 17.19 33.09
N LYS A 41 -18.18 16.05 33.71
CA LYS A 41 -17.83 14.72 33.20
C LYS A 41 -18.45 14.66 31.81
N ARG A 42 -17.68 15.05 30.79
CA ARG A 42 -18.00 14.77 29.40
C ARG A 42 -18.05 13.25 29.32
N SER A 43 -19.28 12.76 29.26
CA SER A 43 -19.64 11.37 29.04
C SER A 43 -18.76 10.81 27.91
N ARG A 44 -17.78 9.98 28.27
CA ARG A 44 -16.98 9.15 27.35
C ARG A 44 -17.82 7.97 26.86
N LYS A 45 -19.01 8.25 26.29
CA LYS A 45 -19.94 7.21 25.79
C LYS A 45 -20.15 7.24 24.27
N ALA A 46 -19.55 8.20 23.55
CA ALA A 46 -19.70 8.35 22.10
C ALA A 46 -18.59 7.68 21.26
N CYS A 47 -17.66 6.94 21.86
CA CYS A 47 -16.49 6.41 21.13
C CYS A 47 -16.78 5.07 20.42
N GLY A 48 -17.74 4.27 20.90
CA GLY A 48 -18.00 2.94 20.35
C GLY A 48 -18.53 2.99 18.93
N ASP A 49 -19.49 3.87 18.68
CA ASP A 49 -20.13 4.00 17.36
C ASP A 49 -19.13 4.51 16.30
N ALA A 50 -18.24 5.43 16.67
CA ALA A 50 -17.19 5.90 15.77
C ALA A 50 -16.18 4.80 15.41
N ILE A 51 -15.89 3.87 16.33
CA ILE A 51 -15.02 2.73 16.06
C ILE A 51 -15.70 1.74 15.14
N VAL A 52 -16.98 1.42 15.38
CA VAL A 52 -17.75 0.52 14.52
C VAL A 52 -17.86 1.10 13.11
N GLU A 53 -18.13 2.40 12.97
CA GLU A 53 -18.19 3.08 11.68
C GLU A 53 -16.84 3.02 10.95
N ALA A 54 -15.74 3.32 11.64
CA ALA A 54 -14.40 3.20 11.06
C ALA A 54 -14.08 1.76 10.62
N MET A 55 -14.49 0.75 11.38
CA MET A 55 -14.31 -0.65 11.00
C MET A 55 -15.13 -1.02 9.76
N LEU A 56 -16.36 -0.52 9.65
CA LEU A 56 -17.21 -0.72 8.47
C LEU A 56 -16.61 -0.03 7.25
N GLU A 57 -16.07 1.17 7.40
CA GLU A 57 -15.41 1.91 6.33
C GLU A 57 -14.13 1.20 5.85
N ILE A 58 -13.31 0.70 6.78
CA ILE A 58 -12.15 -0.15 6.48
C ILE A 58 -12.57 -1.43 5.76
N ALA A 59 -13.64 -2.10 6.22
CA ALA A 59 -14.16 -3.31 5.60
C ALA A 59 -14.68 -3.03 4.18
N ALA A 60 -15.41 -1.93 3.99
CA ALA A 60 -15.91 -1.50 2.69
C ALA A 60 -14.76 -1.17 1.73
N ALA A 61 -13.77 -0.40 2.18
CA ALA A 61 -12.57 -0.09 1.41
C ALA A 61 -11.78 -1.35 1.03
N SER A 62 -11.64 -2.30 1.98
CA SER A 62 -10.97 -3.58 1.75
C SER A 62 -11.71 -4.43 0.72
N LYS A 63 -13.04 -4.52 0.80
CA LYS A 63 -13.87 -5.24 -0.16
C LYS A 63 -13.78 -4.62 -1.56
N MET A 64 -13.80 -3.29 -1.68
CA MET A 64 -13.63 -2.59 -2.96
C MET A 64 -12.27 -2.91 -3.59
N ARG A 65 -11.19 -2.88 -2.78
CA ARG A 65 -9.84 -3.21 -3.27
C ARG A 65 -9.73 -4.68 -3.72
N ALA A 66 -10.30 -5.61 -2.95
CA ALA A 66 -10.33 -7.02 -3.32
C ALA A 66 -11.16 -7.28 -4.59
N ALA A 67 -12.31 -6.62 -4.73
CA ALA A 67 -13.15 -6.72 -5.92
C ALA A 67 -12.46 -6.15 -7.16
N ALA A 68 -11.71 -5.05 -7.05
CA ALA A 68 -10.91 -4.53 -8.15
C ALA A 68 -9.85 -5.53 -8.63
N LEU A 69 -9.19 -6.23 -7.70
CA LEU A 69 -8.23 -7.29 -8.02
C LEU A 69 -8.91 -8.51 -8.67
N ALA A 70 -10.08 -8.92 -8.18
CA ALA A 70 -10.85 -10.01 -8.76
C ALA A 70 -11.36 -9.68 -10.19
N ASN A 71 -11.82 -8.45 -10.43
CA ASN A 71 -12.25 -8.00 -11.75
C ASN A 71 -11.08 -7.91 -12.75
N ASN A 72 -9.86 -7.60 -12.31
CA ASN A 72 -8.67 -7.69 -13.16
C ASN A 72 -8.42 -9.11 -13.66
N GLY A 73 -8.76 -10.12 -12.85
CA GLY A 73 -8.74 -11.53 -13.25
C GLY A 73 -9.60 -11.82 -14.47
N ASP A 74 -10.75 -11.15 -14.62
CA ASP A 74 -11.55 -11.26 -15.85
C ASP A 74 -10.96 -10.40 -16.98
N ARG A 75 -10.63 -9.13 -16.74
CA ARG A 75 -10.15 -8.20 -17.79
C ARG A 75 -8.91 -8.72 -18.52
N PHE A 76 -8.01 -9.37 -17.79
CA PHE A 76 -6.75 -9.92 -18.31
C PHE A 76 -6.70 -11.44 -18.12
N SER A 77 -7.83 -12.12 -18.25
CA SER A 77 -7.91 -13.58 -18.18
C SER A 77 -7.08 -14.24 -19.29
N ILE A 78 -6.55 -15.43 -19.00
CA ILE A 78 -5.82 -16.25 -19.98
C ILE A 78 -6.64 -16.43 -21.26
N SER A 79 -7.95 -16.72 -21.14
CA SER A 79 -8.83 -16.89 -22.29
C SER A 79 -8.96 -15.63 -23.16
N LYS A 80 -8.85 -14.41 -22.59
CA LYS A 80 -8.78 -13.17 -23.38
C LYS A 80 -7.42 -13.02 -24.05
N CYS A 81 -6.32 -13.39 -23.38
CA CYS A 81 -4.99 -13.39 -23.97
C CYS A 81 -4.87 -14.36 -25.15
N ILE A 82 -5.39 -15.59 -25.02
CA ILE A 82 -5.39 -16.60 -26.09
C ILE A 82 -6.18 -16.09 -27.30
N ARG A 83 -7.42 -15.61 -27.10
CA ARG A 83 -8.21 -15.04 -28.21
C ARG A 83 -7.48 -13.89 -28.92
N ALA A 84 -6.91 -12.98 -28.15
CA ALA A 84 -6.12 -11.89 -28.71
C ALA A 84 -4.87 -12.37 -29.46
N LEU A 85 -4.26 -13.48 -29.04
CA LEU A 85 -3.13 -14.13 -29.71
C LEU A 85 -3.55 -14.85 -31.00
N ASP A 86 -4.72 -15.48 -31.01
CA ASP A 86 -5.29 -16.14 -32.19
C ASP A 86 -5.62 -15.13 -33.30
N ASP A 87 -6.11 -13.94 -32.92
CA ASP A 87 -6.40 -12.85 -33.87
C ASP A 87 -5.13 -12.19 -34.45
N LEU A 88 -3.96 -12.49 -33.89
CA LEU A 88 -2.68 -11.86 -34.22
C LEU A 88 -2.04 -12.53 -35.45
N GLN A 89 -1.90 -11.78 -36.53
CA GLN A 89 -1.27 -12.28 -37.75
C GLN A 89 0.26 -12.38 -37.63
N GLY A 90 0.83 -13.41 -38.26
CA GLY A 90 2.29 -13.58 -38.35
C GLY A 90 2.96 -14.16 -37.10
N VAL A 91 2.17 -14.73 -36.18
CA VAL A 91 2.68 -15.52 -35.05
C VAL A 91 3.03 -16.92 -35.58
N ASP A 92 4.30 -17.31 -35.47
CA ASP A 92 4.71 -18.70 -35.74
C ASP A 92 4.34 -19.63 -34.58
N GLN A 93 4.28 -20.92 -34.85
CA GLN A 93 3.81 -21.92 -33.89
C GLN A 93 4.68 -22.00 -32.63
N GLN A 94 5.99 -21.82 -32.74
CA GLN A 94 6.87 -21.85 -31.57
C GLN A 94 6.62 -20.63 -30.68
N THR A 95 6.55 -19.45 -31.28
CA THR A 95 6.20 -18.22 -30.55
C THR A 95 4.83 -18.31 -29.89
N TYR A 96 3.86 -18.96 -30.53
CA TYR A 96 2.52 -19.17 -29.96
C TYR A 96 2.59 -19.96 -28.66
N PHE A 97 3.27 -21.11 -28.64
CA PHE A 97 3.35 -21.94 -27.44
C PHE A 97 4.14 -21.28 -26.30
N VAL A 98 5.26 -20.63 -26.61
CA VAL A 98 6.03 -19.88 -25.59
C VAL A 98 5.20 -18.74 -25.00
N ALA A 99 4.32 -18.12 -25.78
CA ALA A 99 3.41 -17.10 -25.29
C ALA A 99 2.37 -17.64 -24.29
N LEU A 100 1.95 -18.91 -24.41
CA LEU A 100 1.04 -19.52 -23.45
C LEU A 100 1.69 -19.62 -22.07
N ASP A 101 2.95 -20.05 -22.01
CA ASP A 101 3.73 -20.09 -20.77
C ASP A 101 3.92 -18.67 -20.20
N LEU A 102 4.21 -17.69 -21.06
CA LEU A 102 4.33 -16.29 -20.66
C LEU A 102 3.05 -15.74 -20.00
N PHE A 103 1.87 -16.21 -20.43
CA PHE A 103 0.56 -15.80 -19.89
C PHE A 103 0.20 -16.44 -18.54
N GLU A 104 0.99 -17.37 -18.02
CA GLU A 104 0.86 -17.80 -16.62
C GLU A 104 1.11 -16.62 -15.66
N ASN A 105 1.99 -15.69 -16.05
CA ASN A 105 2.26 -14.48 -15.29
C ASN A 105 1.16 -13.41 -15.51
N PRO A 106 0.42 -13.00 -14.45
CA PRO A 106 -0.64 -11.99 -14.55
C PRO A 106 -0.19 -10.64 -15.10
N SER A 107 1.03 -10.20 -14.76
CA SER A 107 1.57 -8.92 -15.26
C SER A 107 1.84 -8.97 -16.77
N SER A 108 2.31 -10.10 -17.28
CA SER A 108 2.47 -10.31 -18.73
C SER A 108 1.13 -10.23 -19.46
N ARG A 109 0.07 -10.82 -18.89
CA ARG A 109 -1.29 -10.75 -19.45
C ARG A 109 -1.81 -9.32 -19.52
N GLU A 110 -1.67 -8.56 -18.44
CA GLU A 110 -2.09 -7.16 -18.38
C GLU A 110 -1.37 -6.31 -19.43
N ILE A 111 -0.04 -6.45 -19.53
CA ILE A 111 0.74 -5.74 -20.54
C ILE A 111 0.26 -6.12 -21.95
N PHE A 112 0.16 -7.41 -22.27
CA PHE A 112 -0.22 -7.89 -23.60
C PHE A 112 -1.59 -7.36 -24.04
N ILE A 113 -2.61 -7.46 -23.18
CA ILE A 113 -3.96 -6.98 -23.49
C ILE A 113 -3.98 -5.44 -23.63
N SER A 114 -3.23 -4.73 -22.79
CA SER A 114 -3.19 -3.26 -22.80
C SER A 114 -2.45 -2.68 -24.01
N LEU A 115 -1.55 -3.45 -24.63
CA LEU A 115 -0.88 -3.06 -25.87
C LEU A 115 -1.88 -2.97 -27.03
N LYS A 116 -1.69 -1.97 -27.88
CA LYS A 116 -2.35 -1.89 -29.18
C LYS A 116 -1.94 -3.09 -30.06
N TYR A 117 -2.85 -3.53 -30.91
CA TYR A 117 -2.67 -4.70 -31.77
C TYR A 117 -1.31 -4.72 -32.50
N GLU A 118 -0.92 -3.59 -33.10
CA GLU A 118 0.33 -3.46 -33.87
C GLU A 118 1.62 -3.57 -33.04
N LYS A 119 1.53 -3.47 -31.71
CA LYS A 119 2.69 -3.58 -30.81
C LYS A 119 2.84 -4.97 -30.19
N ARG A 120 1.76 -5.75 -30.15
CA ARG A 120 1.72 -7.05 -29.47
C ARG A 120 2.73 -8.04 -30.03
N LEU A 121 2.79 -8.22 -31.35
CA LEU A 121 3.72 -9.19 -31.97
C LEU A 121 5.18 -8.88 -31.65
N LYS A 122 5.61 -7.63 -31.82
CA LYS A 122 6.99 -7.21 -31.55
C LYS A 122 7.34 -7.36 -30.06
N TRP A 123 6.40 -7.05 -29.17
CA TRP A 123 6.58 -7.26 -27.74
C TRP A 123 6.74 -8.75 -27.41
N LEU A 124 5.87 -9.60 -27.98
CA LEU A 124 5.89 -11.05 -27.79
C LEU A 124 7.22 -11.66 -28.24
N GLN A 125 7.69 -11.31 -29.44
CA GLN A 125 8.99 -11.74 -29.96
C GLN A 125 10.16 -11.30 -29.07
N GLY A 126 10.10 -10.08 -28.53
CA GLY A 126 11.11 -9.60 -27.59
C GLY A 126 11.14 -10.40 -26.29
N LYS A 127 9.98 -10.83 -25.79
CA LYS A 127 9.86 -11.65 -24.58
C LYS A 127 10.25 -13.11 -24.81
N CYS A 128 9.78 -13.73 -25.90
CA CYS A 128 10.06 -15.13 -26.20
C CYS A 128 11.54 -15.39 -26.54
N ARG A 129 12.30 -14.36 -26.95
CA ARG A 129 13.76 -14.47 -27.14
C ARG A 129 14.56 -14.38 -25.84
N ALA A 130 13.93 -13.92 -24.77
CA ALA A 130 14.56 -13.74 -23.45
C ALA A 130 14.20 -14.85 -22.46
N LEU A 131 13.28 -15.75 -22.84
CA LEU A 131 12.91 -16.97 -22.14
C LEU A 131 13.71 -18.15 -22.70
#